data_AF-A0A2E2D0U8-F1
#
_entry.id   AF-A0A2E2D0U8-F1
#
_cell.length_a   1.000
_cell.length_b   1.000
_cell.length_c   1.000
_cell.angle_alpha   90.00
_cell.angle_beta   90.00
_cell.angle_gamma   90.00
#
_symmetry.space_group_name_H-M   'P 1'
#
loop_
_entity.id
_entity.type
_entity.pdbx_description
1 polymer ?
#
loop_
_entity_poly.entity_id
_entity_poly.type
_entity_poly.pdbx_seq_one_letter_code
_entity_poly.pdbx_strand_id
1 'polypeptide(L)'
;MKNTIQKLKPALLLNVVVFIVGTIANTYFALLATGYIATMLSIYFIGNKIQDHVVKIGYVWVTKWSVFIVFLVLSGIYLPSVFLYSLAMFVVFNLSVNPSELFVKKEAQL
;
A
#
# COMPACT_ATOMS: atom_id res chain seq x y z
N MET A 1 -11.69 18.86 -18.91
CA MET A 1 -11.22 18.46 -17.56
C MET A 1 -12.03 17.31 -16.92
N LYS A 2 -12.59 16.36 -17.70
CA LYS A 2 -13.46 15.29 -17.15
C LYS A 2 -12.80 13.90 -17.02
N ASN A 3 -11.54 13.75 -17.44
CA ASN A 3 -10.90 12.42 -17.61
C ASN A 3 -9.84 12.03 -16.58
N THR A 4 -9.48 12.90 -15.62
CA THR A 4 -8.41 12.60 -14.67
C THR A 4 -8.94 11.90 -13.41
N ILE A 5 -10.11 12.33 -12.91
CA ILE A 5 -10.72 11.79 -11.68
C ILE A 5 -11.33 10.41 -11.93
N GLN A 6 -11.88 10.17 -13.13
CA GLN A 6 -12.48 8.88 -13.50
C GLN A 6 -11.44 7.75 -13.63
N LYS A 7 -10.14 8.09 -13.76
CA LYS A 7 -9.01 7.15 -13.73
C LYS A 7 -8.47 6.87 -12.33
N LEU A 8 -8.86 7.64 -11.31
CA LEU A 8 -8.49 7.31 -9.94
C LEU A 8 -9.34 6.14 -9.47
N LYS A 9 -8.69 5.03 -9.14
CA LYS A 9 -9.38 3.87 -8.56
C LYS A 9 -10.04 4.28 -7.25
N PRO A 10 -11.31 3.92 -6.99
CA PRO A 10 -12.02 4.24 -5.74
C PRO A 10 -11.22 3.88 -4.49
N ALA A 11 -10.47 2.79 -4.55
CA ALA A 11 -9.62 2.31 -3.46
C ALA A 11 -8.41 3.23 -3.18
N LEU A 12 -7.85 3.89 -4.21
CA LEU A 12 -6.83 4.91 -4.05
C LEU A 12 -7.41 6.18 -3.40
N LEU A 13 -8.60 6.61 -3.83
CA LEU A 13 -9.30 7.74 -3.21
C LEU A 13 -9.59 7.46 -1.73
N LEU A 14 -10.03 6.25 -1.41
CA LEU A 14 -10.28 5.84 -0.03
C LEU A 14 -9.00 5.88 0.82
N ASN A 15 -7.87 5.41 0.29
CA ASN A 15 -6.57 5.52 0.99
C ASN A 15 -6.20 6.98 1.27
N VAL A 16 -6.41 7.88 0.32
CA VAL A 16 -6.12 9.32 0.49
C VAL A 16 -7.02 9.93 1.57
N VAL A 17 -8.31 9.60 1.57
CA VAL A 17 -9.26 10.07 2.60
C VAL A 17 -8.85 9.56 3.98
N VAL A 18 -8.58 8.26 4.13
CA VAL A 18 -8.12 7.68 5.40
C VAL A 18 -6.81 8.32 5.85
N PHE A 19 -5.89 8.59 4.92
CA PHE A 19 -4.63 9.25 5.23
C PHE A 19 -4.83 10.67 5.79
N ILE A 20 -5.68 11.48 5.14
CA ILE A 20 -5.98 12.84 5.59
C ILE A 20 -6.65 12.81 6.96
N VAL A 21 -7.69 12.01 7.12
CA VAL A 21 -8.46 11.92 8.38
C VAL A 21 -7.56 11.43 9.53
N GLY A 22 -6.78 10.37 9.29
CA GLY A 22 -5.86 9.83 10.30
C GLY A 22 -4.76 10.83 10.69
N THR A 23 -4.26 11.61 9.73
CA THR A 23 -3.24 12.64 9.99
C THR A 23 -3.78 13.79 10.82
N ILE A 24 -5.01 14.24 10.55
CA ILE A 24 -5.69 15.25 11.35
C ILE A 24 -5.94 14.73 12.77
N ALA A 25 -6.33 13.45 12.90
CA ALA A 25 -6.59 12.83 14.19
C ALA A 25 -5.32 12.68 15.04
N ASN A 26 -4.18 12.33 14.43
CA ASN A 26 -2.92 12.16 15.14
C ASN A 26 -1.70 12.26 14.21
N THR A 27 -0.76 13.14 14.52
CA THR A 27 0.44 13.33 13.68
C THR A 27 1.34 12.10 13.62
N TYR A 28 1.37 11.25 14.66
CA TYR A 28 2.15 10.00 14.64
C TYR A 28 1.61 8.99 13.62
N PHE A 29 0.31 9.06 13.29
CA PHE A 29 -0.25 8.25 12.21
C PHE A 29 0.41 8.61 10.88
N ALA A 30 0.61 9.90 10.59
CA ALA A 30 1.22 10.34 9.33
C ALA A 30 2.63 9.78 9.14
N LEU A 31 3.42 9.75 10.21
CA LEU A 31 4.77 9.17 10.20
C LEU A 31 4.72 7.66 9.92
N LEU A 32 3.84 6.93 10.61
CA LEU A 32 3.71 5.49 10.40
C LEU A 32 3.17 5.15 9.00
N ALA A 33 2.16 5.88 8.54
CA ALA A 33 1.54 5.72 7.24
C ALA A 33 2.51 6.01 6.09
N THR A 34 3.31 7.07 6.18
CA THR A 34 4.34 7.38 5.19
C THR A 34 5.45 6.33 5.19
N GLY A 35 5.88 5.85 6.36
CA GLY A 35 6.82 4.74 6.48
C GLY A 35 6.29 3.46 5.82
N TYR A 36 5.01 3.16 6.01
CA TYR A 36 4.34 2.02 5.39
C TYR A 36 4.34 2.13 3.86
N ILE A 37 3.91 3.28 3.32
CA ILE A 37 3.89 3.55 1.88
C ILE A 37 5.31 3.45 1.29
N ALA A 38 6.31 4.07 1.92
CA ALA A 38 7.68 4.05 1.43
C ALA A 38 8.27 2.63 1.39
N THR A 39 7.98 1.82 2.41
CA THR A 39 8.40 0.41 2.46
C THR A 39 7.72 -0.40 1.35
N MET A 40 6.41 -0.20 1.15
CA MET A 40 5.67 -0.83 0.07
C MET A 40 6.23 -0.45 -1.31
N LEU A 41 6.49 0.83 -1.56
CA LEU A 41 7.11 1.28 -2.81
C LEU A 41 8.49 0.63 -3.05
N SER A 42 9.28 0.49 -2.00
CA SER A 42 10.59 -0.17 -2.05
C SER A 42 10.47 -1.65 -2.42
N ILE A 43 9.49 -2.36 -1.85
CA ILE A 43 9.17 -3.74 -2.23
C ILE A 43 8.82 -3.82 -3.72
N TYR A 44 7.93 -2.96 -4.20
CA TYR A 44 7.57 -2.95 -5.62
C TYR A 44 8.76 -2.64 -6.52
N PHE A 45 9.63 -1.72 -6.11
CA PHE A 45 10.84 -1.38 -6.84
C PHE A 45 11.80 -2.56 -6.94
N ILE A 46 12.04 -3.28 -5.84
CA ILE A 46 12.89 -4.48 -5.82
C ILE A 46 12.23 -5.60 -6.63
N GLY A 47 10.94 -5.85 -6.41
CA GLY A 47 10.18 -6.88 -7.12
C GLY A 47 10.18 -6.66 -8.63
N ASN A 48 10.22 -5.40 -9.10
CA ASN A 48 10.29 -5.10 -10.52
C ASN A 48 11.60 -5.54 -11.20
N LYS A 49 12.68 -5.78 -10.43
CA LYS A 49 13.96 -6.30 -10.92
C LYS A 49 13.95 -7.83 -11.11
N ILE A 50 12.97 -8.53 -10.56
CA ILE A 50 12.82 -9.99 -10.72
C ILE A 50 12.30 -10.28 -12.13
N GLN A 51 13.05 -11.11 -12.87
CA GLN A 51 12.73 -11.46 -14.26
C GLN A 51 11.65 -12.54 -14.35
N ASP A 52 11.74 -13.58 -13.53
CA ASP A 52 10.75 -14.65 -13.50
C ASP A 52 9.41 -14.14 -12.95
N HIS A 53 8.36 -14.32 -13.76
CA HIS A 53 7.02 -13.80 -13.46
C HIS A 53 6.39 -14.43 -12.22
N VAL A 54 6.56 -15.74 -12.03
CA VAL A 54 6.00 -16.49 -10.91
C VAL A 54 6.71 -16.09 -9.62
N VAL A 55 8.04 -16.03 -9.66
CA VAL A 55 8.87 -15.59 -8.52
C VAL A 55 8.53 -14.14 -8.16
N LYS A 56 8.32 -13.28 -9.15
CA LYS A 56 7.95 -11.88 -8.92
C LYS A 56 6.60 -11.73 -8.22
N ILE A 57 5.57 -12.46 -8.67
CA ILE A 57 4.26 -12.46 -8.01
C ILE A 57 4.37 -12.97 -6.58
N GLY A 58 5.04 -14.11 -6.38
CA GLY A 58 5.25 -14.70 -5.06
C GLY A 58 5.99 -13.73 -4.12
N TYR A 59 7.08 -13.12 -4.61
CA TYR A 59 7.84 -12.11 -3.87
C TYR A 59 6.94 -10.95 -3.43
N VAL A 60 6.23 -10.31 -4.37
CA VAL A 60 5.37 -9.15 -4.05
C VAL A 60 4.26 -9.54 -3.09
N TRP A 61 3.65 -10.71 -3.26
CA TRP A 61 2.56 -11.16 -2.40
C TRP A 61 3.05 -11.41 -0.97
N VAL A 62 4.12 -12.22 -0.79
CA VAL A 62 4.65 -12.55 0.53
C VAL A 62 5.15 -11.30 1.26
N THR A 63 6.00 -10.51 0.60
CA THR A 63 6.64 -9.34 1.23
C THR A 63 5.63 -8.26 1.62
N LYS A 64 4.58 -8.05 0.81
CA LYS A 64 3.47 -7.15 1.12
C LYS A 64 2.75 -7.53 2.42
N TRP A 65 2.42 -8.81 2.59
CA TRP A 65 1.79 -9.29 3.82
C TRP A 65 2.76 -9.24 5.01
N SER A 66 4.05 -9.51 4.80
CA SER A 66 5.05 -9.33 5.86
C SER A 66 5.12 -7.88 6.34
N VAL A 67 5.13 -6.91 5.43
CA VAL A 67 5.15 -5.48 5.79
C VAL A 67 3.86 -5.06 6.48
N PHE A 68 2.70 -5.56 6.03
CA PHE A 68 1.43 -5.37 6.73
C PHE A 68 1.53 -5.82 8.20
N ILE A 69 1.99 -7.04 8.45
CA ILE A 69 2.11 -7.60 9.80
C ILE A 69 3.09 -6.79 10.65
N VAL A 70 4.28 -6.47 10.12
CA VAL A 70 5.31 -5.72 10.86
C VAL A 70 4.79 -4.35 11.28
N PHE A 71 4.19 -3.59 10.36
CA PHE A 71 3.64 -2.27 10.69
C PHE A 71 2.42 -2.35 11.62
N LEU A 72 1.62 -3.41 11.52
CA LEU A 72 0.52 -3.64 12.44
C LEU A 72 1.03 -3.92 13.86
N VAL A 73 2.06 -4.75 14.02
CA VAL A 73 2.70 -5.02 15.31
C VAL A 73 3.34 -3.75 15.87
N LEU A 74 4.08 -2.99 15.04
CA LEU A 74 4.69 -1.72 15.47
C LEU A 74 3.64 -0.72 15.97
N SER A 75 2.52 -0.58 15.24
CA SER A 75 1.45 0.31 15.68
C SER A 75 0.73 -0.18 16.93
N GLY A 76 0.50 -1.49 17.06
CA GLY A 76 -0.17 -2.06 18.23
C GLY A 76 0.66 -1.93 19.51
N ILE A 77 1.98 -2.12 19.41
CA ILE A 77 2.89 -2.09 20.57
C ILE A 77 3.28 -0.65 20.93
N TYR A 78 3.74 0.13 19.95
CA TYR A 78 4.41 1.41 20.22
C TYR A 78 3.51 2.63 20.03
N LEU A 79 2.46 2.52 19.21
CA LEU A 79 1.59 3.65 18.86
C LEU A 79 0.09 3.28 18.92
N PRO A 80 -0.40 2.73 20.06
CA PRO A 80 -1.76 2.20 20.16
C PRO A 80 -2.84 3.25 19.89
N SER A 81 -2.56 4.53 20.16
CA SER A 81 -3.46 5.66 19.89
C SER A 81 -3.78 5.86 18.41
N VAL A 82 -2.96 5.32 17.49
CA VAL A 82 -3.21 5.38 16.05
C VAL A 82 -3.48 4.03 15.41
N PHE A 83 -3.58 2.97 16.21
CA PHE A 83 -3.70 1.59 15.73
C PHE A 83 -4.89 1.40 14.78
N LEU A 84 -6.08 1.86 15.16
CA LEU A 84 -7.29 1.66 14.34
C LEU A 84 -7.21 2.39 12.99
N TYR A 85 -6.72 3.62 12.98
CA TYR A 85 -6.51 4.37 11.74
C TYR A 85 -5.48 3.67 10.84
N SER A 86 -4.39 3.16 11.45
CA SER A 86 -3.32 2.45 10.77
C SER A 86 -3.82 1.13 10.18
N LEU A 87 -4.53 0.32 10.96
CA LEU A 87 -5.16 -0.92 10.50
C LEU A 87 -6.08 -0.67 9.30
N ALA A 88 -6.99 0.32 9.42
CA ALA A 88 -7.90 0.66 8.34
C ALA A 88 -7.15 1.05 7.06
N MET A 89 -6.17 1.94 7.17
CA MET A 89 -5.36 2.37 6.04
C MET A 89 -4.60 1.20 5.42
N PHE A 90 -3.92 0.39 6.23
CA PHE A 90 -3.09 -0.70 5.74
C PHE A 90 -3.94 -1.75 5.03
N VAL A 91 -5.11 -2.11 5.57
CA VAL A 91 -6.04 -3.03 4.89
C VAL A 91 -6.49 -2.46 3.56
N VAL A 92 -6.96 -1.21 3.52
CA VAL A 92 -7.41 -0.57 2.27
C VAL A 92 -6.26 -0.50 1.26
N PHE A 93 -5.05 -0.14 1.68
CA PHE A 93 -3.87 -0.11 0.82
C PHE A 93 -3.55 -1.49 0.24
N ASN A 94 -3.56 -2.52 1.08
CA ASN A 94 -3.31 -3.89 0.65
C ASN A 94 -4.37 -4.39 -0.34
N LEU A 95 -5.64 -4.04 -0.17
CA LEU A 95 -6.67 -4.43 -1.13
C LEU A 95 -6.59 -3.62 -2.43
N SER A 96 -6.10 -2.38 -2.37
CA SER A 96 -6.04 -1.47 -3.52
C SER A 96 -4.92 -1.80 -4.50
N VAL A 97 -3.77 -2.27 -4.01
CA VAL A 97 -2.59 -2.51 -4.86
C VAL A 97 -2.53 -3.97 -5.26
N ASN A 98 -3.22 -4.32 -6.35
CA ASN A 98 -3.19 -5.67 -6.90
C ASN A 98 -1.92 -5.87 -7.74
N PRO A 99 -1.07 -6.88 -7.46
CA PRO A 99 0.14 -7.13 -8.24
C PRO A 99 -0.17 -7.32 -9.73
N SER A 100 -1.24 -8.05 -10.07
CA SER A 100 -1.57 -8.41 -11.45
C SER A 100 -1.86 -7.22 -12.36
N GLU A 101 -2.50 -6.16 -11.85
CA GLU A 101 -2.87 -4.99 -12.65
C GLU A 101 -1.68 -4.12 -13.11
N LEU A 102 -0.56 -4.21 -12.40
CA LEU A 102 0.71 -3.58 -12.82
C LEU A 102 1.42 -4.40 -13.92
N PHE A 103 1.08 -5.68 -14.09
CA PHE A 103 1.80 -6.60 -14.97
C PHE A 103 1.08 -6.89 -16.29
N VAL A 104 -0.26 -6.87 -16.33
CA VAL A 104 -1.04 -7.07 -17.58
C VAL A 104 -0.71 -6.02 -18.66
N LYS A 105 -0.30 -4.81 -18.26
CA LYS A 105 0.07 -3.75 -19.23
C LYS A 105 1.35 -4.04 -20.01
N LYS A 106 2.23 -4.92 -19.53
CA LYS A 106 3.49 -5.24 -20.22
C LYS A 106 3.33 -6.30 -21.32
N GLU A 107 2.36 -7.19 -21.18
CA GLU A 107 2.11 -8.24 -22.18
C GLU A 107 1.27 -7.74 -23.36
N ALA A 108 0.36 -6.78 -23.14
CA ALA A 108 -0.47 -6.21 -24.22
C ALA A 108 0.27 -5.19 -25.12
N GLN A 109 1.60 -5.02 -24.96
CA GLN A 109 2.45 -4.12 -25.76
C GLN A 109 3.65 -4.83 -26.41
N LEU A 110 3.66 -6.16 -26.39
CA LEU A 110 4.56 -7.03 -27.16
C LEU A 110 3.74 -7.75 -28.24
#